data_AF-A0A1M3EHD7-F1
#
_entry.id   AF-A0A1M3EHD7-F1
#
_cell.length_a   1.000
_cell.length_b   1.000
_cell.length_c   1.000
_cell.angle_alpha   90.00
_cell.angle_beta   90.00
_cell.angle_gamma   90.00
#
_symmetry.space_group_name_H-M   'P 1'
#
loop_
_entity.id
_entity.type
_entity.pdbx_description
1 polymer ?
#
loop_
_entity_poly.entity_id
_entity_poly.type
_entity_poly.pdbx_seq_one_letter_code
_entity_poly.pdbx_strand_id
1 'polypeptide(L)'
;MPGSAGTLSGVLDSVMGVTEDVDPAARRAHLHAVAMGLEWAELTHPFDATTAVYKVAGRMFALVGASAPYRLNVKVDPEDGAALRREFPTLLPGWHMDHRHWLTARLDDDEVPDQLLEELLVDSYRTVHANLSRRTRGLLAAGLWRPEPARVRRPREPRQPGGTTRR
;
A
#
# COMPACT_ATOMS: atom_id res chain seq x y z
N MET A 1 16.59 7.76 -67.03
CA MET A 1 16.36 8.75 -65.93
C MET A 1 15.55 8.03 -64.85
N PRO A 2 16.14 7.74 -63.67
CA PRO A 2 15.51 6.92 -62.65
C PRO A 2 14.68 7.79 -61.69
N GLY A 3 13.44 7.40 -61.43
CA GLY A 3 12.60 7.97 -60.37
C GLY A 3 12.37 6.92 -59.30
N SER A 4 13.19 6.94 -58.25
CA SER A 4 13.04 6.09 -57.07
C SER A 4 11.72 6.36 -56.36
N ALA A 5 10.83 5.36 -56.32
CA ALA A 5 9.77 5.30 -55.33
C ALA A 5 10.37 4.69 -54.05
N GLY A 6 10.97 5.54 -53.22
CA GLY A 6 11.36 5.16 -51.87
C GLY A 6 10.11 4.96 -51.03
N THR A 7 9.82 3.72 -50.67
CA THR A 7 8.85 3.35 -49.65
C THR A 7 9.27 4.00 -48.33
N LEU A 8 8.71 5.16 -47.99
CA LEU A 8 8.80 5.75 -46.66
C LEU A 8 7.76 5.12 -45.72
N SER A 9 7.81 3.79 -45.58
CA SER A 9 7.12 3.07 -44.52
C SER A 9 8.21 2.63 -43.54
N GLY A 10 8.47 3.44 -42.52
CA GLY A 10 9.48 3.10 -41.51
C GLY A 10 10.10 4.24 -40.72
N VAL A 11 9.63 5.50 -40.83
CA VAL A 11 10.24 6.63 -40.08
C VAL A 11 9.21 7.50 -39.36
N LEU A 12 8.07 6.93 -38.95
CA LEU A 12 7.09 7.64 -38.11
C LEU A 12 6.59 6.81 -36.92
N ASP A 13 7.38 5.85 -36.44
CA ASP A 13 7.14 5.19 -35.14
C ASP A 13 7.98 5.77 -33.99
N SER A 14 8.68 6.89 -34.22
CA SER A 14 9.73 7.36 -33.30
C SER A 14 9.53 8.75 -32.67
N VAL A 15 8.35 9.39 -32.75
CA VAL A 15 8.15 10.76 -32.22
C VAL A 15 6.86 10.96 -31.40
N MET A 16 5.99 9.98 -31.26
CA MET A 16 4.86 10.07 -30.33
C MET A 16 4.99 8.90 -29.38
N GLY A 17 5.43 9.17 -28.15
CA GLY A 17 5.37 8.20 -27.06
C GLY A 17 3.95 7.65 -27.04
N VAL A 18 3.81 6.38 -27.38
CA VAL A 18 2.62 5.62 -27.04
C VAL A 18 2.66 5.57 -25.53
N THR A 19 2.03 6.55 -24.88
CA THR A 19 1.64 6.41 -23.49
C THR A 19 0.65 5.26 -23.52
N GLU A 20 1.12 4.04 -23.23
CA GLU A 20 0.21 3.01 -22.78
C GLU A 20 -0.59 3.66 -21.64
N ASP A 21 -1.92 3.73 -21.80
CA ASP A 21 -2.79 4.26 -20.75
C ASP A 21 -2.45 3.49 -19.47
N VAL A 22 -1.88 4.18 -18.48
CA VAL A 22 -1.55 3.60 -17.19
C VAL A 22 -2.86 3.08 -16.61
N ASP A 23 -3.04 1.76 -16.59
CA ASP A 23 -4.24 1.14 -16.05
C ASP A 23 -4.08 0.97 -14.52
N PRO A 24 -4.76 1.80 -13.71
CA PRO A 24 -4.66 1.70 -12.26
C PRO A 24 -5.27 0.40 -11.75
N ALA A 25 -6.20 -0.22 -12.48
CA ALA A 25 -6.79 -1.51 -12.12
C ALA A 25 -5.78 -2.64 -12.30
N ALA A 26 -5.02 -2.65 -13.41
CA ALA A 26 -3.94 -3.62 -13.63
C ALA A 26 -2.85 -3.50 -12.56
N ARG A 27 -2.39 -2.28 -12.25
CA ARG A 27 -1.41 -2.06 -11.18
C ARG A 27 -1.92 -2.50 -9.81
N ARG A 28 -3.18 -2.21 -9.49
CA ARG A 28 -3.81 -2.71 -8.26
C ARG A 28 -3.86 -4.23 -8.21
N ALA A 29 -4.20 -4.89 -9.32
CA ALA A 29 -4.27 -6.33 -9.41
C ALA A 29 -2.87 -6.96 -9.21
N HIS A 30 -1.83 -6.36 -9.82
CA HIS A 30 -0.44 -6.75 -9.60
C HIS A 30 -0.02 -6.61 -8.13
N LEU A 31 -0.21 -5.42 -7.55
CA LEU A 31 0.13 -5.17 -6.15
C LEU A 31 -0.65 -6.07 -5.18
N HIS A 32 -1.90 -6.41 -5.50
CA HIS A 32 -2.68 -7.39 -4.76
C HIS A 32 -2.04 -8.78 -4.81
N ALA A 33 -1.66 -9.26 -6.01
CA ALA A 33 -1.01 -10.55 -6.18
C ALA A 33 0.32 -10.62 -5.41
N VAL A 34 1.15 -9.57 -5.50
CA VAL A 34 2.39 -9.45 -4.71
C VAL A 34 2.10 -9.51 -3.22
N ALA A 35 1.18 -8.68 -2.72
CA ALA A 35 0.88 -8.61 -1.29
C ALA A 35 0.37 -9.95 -0.73
N MET A 36 -0.44 -10.69 -1.50
CA MET A 36 -0.98 -11.99 -1.09
C MET A 36 0.01 -13.14 -1.28
N GLY A 37 1.10 -12.93 -2.01
CA GLY A 37 2.24 -13.85 -2.07
C GLY A 37 3.16 -13.77 -0.85
N LEU A 38 3.04 -12.72 -0.03
CA LEU A 38 3.85 -12.55 1.17
C LEU A 38 3.35 -13.45 2.31
N GLU A 39 4.27 -14.06 3.04
CA GLU A 39 3.93 -14.96 4.15
C GLU A 39 3.11 -14.24 5.23
N TRP A 40 2.04 -14.90 5.69
CA TRP A 40 1.16 -14.38 6.74
C TRP A 40 0.47 -13.03 6.40
N ALA A 41 0.42 -12.67 5.12
CA ALA A 41 -0.32 -11.50 4.68
C ALA A 41 -1.83 -11.74 4.76
N GLU A 42 -2.52 -10.74 5.29
CA GLU A 42 -3.97 -10.74 5.48
C GLU A 42 -4.56 -9.52 4.76
N LEU A 43 -5.61 -9.74 3.96
CA LEU A 43 -6.41 -8.67 3.35
C LEU A 43 -7.63 -8.35 4.22
N THR A 44 -7.85 -7.07 4.50
CA THR A 44 -9.03 -6.57 5.21
C THR A 44 -9.58 -5.29 4.59
N HIS A 45 -10.82 -4.95 4.93
CA HIS A 45 -11.53 -3.75 4.45
C HIS A 45 -12.11 -2.96 5.64
N PRO A 46 -11.25 -2.27 6.44
CA PRO A 46 -11.66 -1.68 7.71
C PRO A 46 -12.38 -0.33 7.59
N PHE A 47 -12.27 0.35 6.44
CA PHE A 47 -12.81 1.70 6.24
C PHE A 47 -14.08 1.70 5.41
N ASP A 48 -14.08 0.95 4.32
CA ASP A 48 -15.15 0.83 3.34
C ASP A 48 -15.01 -0.52 2.60
N ALA A 49 -15.90 -0.82 1.65
CA ALA A 49 -15.92 -2.10 0.93
C ALA A 49 -14.86 -2.24 -0.17
N THR A 50 -14.09 -1.19 -0.49
CA THR A 50 -13.28 -1.13 -1.72
C THR A 50 -11.80 -0.91 -1.43
N THR A 51 -11.46 -0.15 -0.38
CA THR A 51 -10.09 0.11 0.07
C THR A 51 -9.47 -1.16 0.66
N ALA A 52 -8.49 -1.72 -0.05
CA ALA A 52 -7.77 -2.91 0.37
C ALA A 52 -6.70 -2.54 1.40
N VAL A 53 -6.73 -3.18 2.57
CA VAL A 53 -5.74 -2.99 3.63
C VAL A 53 -5.03 -4.30 3.91
N TYR A 54 -3.72 -4.31 3.68
CA TYR A 54 -2.85 -5.46 3.86
C TYR A 54 -2.13 -5.41 5.20
N LYS A 55 -2.15 -6.53 5.92
CA LYS A 55 -1.61 -6.67 7.28
C LYS A 55 -0.75 -7.92 7.40
N VAL A 56 0.20 -7.88 8.34
CA VAL A 56 0.90 -9.07 8.84
C VAL A 56 0.74 -9.10 10.35
N ALA A 57 0.24 -10.22 10.88
CA ALA A 57 -0.04 -10.37 12.30
C ALA A 57 -0.83 -9.20 12.93
N GLY A 58 -1.88 -8.74 12.23
CA GLY A 58 -2.72 -7.62 12.65
C GLY A 58 -2.09 -6.23 12.51
N ARG A 59 -0.88 -6.10 11.95
CA ARG A 59 -0.20 -4.82 11.71
C ARG A 59 -0.23 -4.47 10.23
N MET A 60 -0.75 -3.30 9.90
CA MET A 60 -0.87 -2.81 8.53
C MET A 60 0.49 -2.46 7.93
N PHE A 61 0.74 -2.94 6.72
CA PHE A 61 1.90 -2.58 5.91
C PHE A 61 1.52 -1.88 4.60
N ALA A 62 0.34 -2.12 4.03
CA ALA A 62 -0.08 -1.41 2.83
C ALA A 62 -1.58 -1.11 2.81
N LEU A 63 -1.93 -0.03 2.10
CA LEU A 63 -3.31 0.34 1.78
C LEU A 63 -3.37 0.71 0.30
N VAL A 64 -4.34 0.15 -0.41
CA VAL A 64 -4.54 0.38 -1.84
C VAL A 64 -5.98 0.82 -2.08
N GLY A 65 -6.14 2.06 -2.53
CA GLY A 65 -7.44 2.64 -2.88
C GLY A 65 -8.01 2.04 -4.16
N ALA A 66 -9.31 1.73 -4.17
CA ALA A 66 -9.96 1.09 -5.31
C ALA A 66 -10.65 2.06 -6.29
N SER A 67 -10.70 3.34 -5.96
CA SER A 67 -11.26 4.41 -6.78
C SER A 67 -10.32 5.60 -6.78
N ALA A 68 -10.54 6.52 -7.73
CA ALA A 68 -9.80 7.78 -7.77
C ALA A 68 -9.95 8.55 -6.43
N PRO A 69 -8.86 9.11 -5.89
CA PRO A 69 -7.48 9.00 -6.40
C PRO A 69 -6.88 7.60 -6.12
N TYR A 70 -6.40 6.93 -7.17
CA TYR A 70 -5.80 5.60 -7.06
C TYR A 70 -4.43 5.70 -6.38
N ARG A 71 -4.33 5.21 -5.15
CA ARG A 71 -3.15 5.40 -4.31
C ARG A 71 -2.70 4.09 -3.67
N LEU A 72 -1.39 3.90 -3.64
CA LEU A 72 -0.72 2.94 -2.78
C LEU A 72 -0.11 3.71 -1.60
N ASN A 73 -0.48 3.34 -0.38
CA ASN A 73 0.15 3.82 0.84
C ASN A 73 0.96 2.69 1.46
N VAL A 74 2.23 2.94 1.75
CA VAL A 74 3.19 1.97 2.28
C VAL A 74 3.98 2.56 3.44
N LYS A 75 4.47 1.70 4.33
CA LYS A 75 5.44 2.09 5.34
C LYS A 75 6.83 2.23 4.73
N VAL A 76 7.59 3.18 5.26
CA VAL A 76 8.99 3.39 4.89
C VAL A 76 9.81 3.76 6.13
N ASP A 77 11.11 3.50 6.09
CA ASP A 77 12.04 4.15 7.01
C ASP A 77 12.07 5.67 6.73
N PRO A 78 12.09 6.54 7.74
CA PRO A 78 12.09 7.99 7.53
C PRO A 78 13.26 8.52 6.67
N GLU A 79 14.45 7.92 6.76
CA GLU A 79 15.62 8.34 5.98
C GLU A 79 15.46 7.95 4.51
N ASP A 80 15.07 6.70 4.26
CA ASP A 80 14.77 6.19 2.91
C ASP A 80 13.62 6.97 2.27
N GLY A 81 12.56 7.24 3.04
CA GLY A 81 11.42 8.01 2.57
C GLY A 81 11.76 9.47 2.25
N ALA A 82 12.79 10.04 2.88
CA ALA A 82 13.31 11.35 2.47
C ALA A 82 14.15 11.25 1.19
N ALA A 83 14.95 10.20 1.01
CA ALA A 83 15.73 9.97 -0.20
C ALA A 83 14.82 9.74 -1.42
N LEU A 84 13.86 8.81 -1.31
CA LEU A 84 12.90 8.47 -2.36
C LEU A 84 12.10 9.68 -2.85
N ARG A 85 11.70 10.59 -1.96
CA ARG A 85 10.97 11.81 -2.35
C ARG A 85 11.84 12.86 -3.03
N ARG A 86 13.16 12.82 -2.88
CA ARG A 86 14.08 13.67 -3.66
C ARG A 86 14.23 13.13 -5.08
N GLU A 87 14.17 11.82 -5.24
CA GLU A 87 14.30 11.14 -6.53
C GLU A 87 12.98 11.10 -7.32
N PHE A 88 11.86 10.84 -6.63
CA PHE A 88 10.51 10.76 -7.18
C PHE A 88 9.60 11.78 -6.49
N PRO A 89 9.50 13.03 -6.99
CA PRO A 89 8.72 14.09 -6.36
C PRO A 89 7.21 13.81 -6.23
N THR A 90 6.68 12.88 -7.04
CA THR A 90 5.29 12.39 -6.97
C THR A 90 5.02 11.43 -5.82
N LEU A 91 6.06 10.90 -5.15
CA LEU A 91 5.89 10.23 -3.87
C LEU A 91 5.51 11.27 -2.81
N LEU A 92 4.25 11.21 -2.36
CA LEU A 92 3.72 12.15 -1.39
C LEU A 92 3.93 11.61 0.03
N PRO A 93 4.03 12.50 1.03
CA PRO A 93 3.93 12.09 2.43
C PRO A 93 2.60 11.35 2.67
N GLY A 94 2.62 10.34 3.53
CA GLY A 94 1.44 9.52 3.86
C GLY A 94 0.21 10.35 4.21
N TRP A 95 -0.87 10.19 3.45
CA TRP A 95 -2.13 10.89 3.68
C TRP A 95 -2.88 10.24 4.87
N HIS A 96 -3.36 11.05 5.82
CA HIS A 96 -4.01 10.62 7.09
C HIS A 96 -3.20 9.72 8.05
N MET A 97 -1.95 9.43 7.74
CA MET A 97 -1.06 8.58 8.55
C MET A 97 0.09 9.39 9.13
N ASP A 98 0.97 8.80 9.94
CA ASP A 98 2.20 9.48 10.35
C ASP A 98 3.11 9.71 9.13
N HIS A 99 3.17 10.96 8.69
CA HIS A 99 3.81 11.43 7.46
C HIS A 99 5.32 11.11 7.41
N ARG A 100 5.93 10.72 8.54
CA ARG A 100 7.34 10.32 8.63
C ARG A 100 7.57 8.86 8.22
N HIS A 101 6.58 8.02 8.46
CA HIS A 101 6.70 6.56 8.33
C HIS A 101 5.87 6.00 7.18
N TRP A 102 5.17 6.87 6.44
CA TRP A 102 4.27 6.47 5.37
C TRP A 102 4.54 7.30 4.11
N LEU A 103 4.57 6.63 2.97
CA LEU A 103 4.61 7.23 1.64
C LEU A 103 3.34 6.88 0.88
N THR A 104 2.91 7.80 0.03
CA THR A 104 1.79 7.63 -0.90
C THR A 104 2.32 7.70 -2.33
N ALA A 105 2.20 6.62 -3.08
CA ALA A 105 2.41 6.59 -4.52
C ALA A 105 1.06 6.69 -5.24
N ARG A 106 1.05 7.41 -6.36
CA ARG A 106 -0.07 7.44 -7.29
C ARG A 106 0.01 6.23 -8.22
N LEU A 107 -1.15 5.68 -8.56
CA LEU A 107 -1.25 4.52 -9.45
C LEU A 107 -1.85 4.91 -10.81
N ASP A 108 -2.24 6.17 -10.98
CA ASP A 108 -2.89 6.76 -12.15
C ASP A 108 -1.95 7.56 -13.06
N ASP A 109 -0.64 7.53 -12.79
CA ASP A 109 0.43 8.11 -13.60
C ASP A 109 1.65 7.17 -13.64
N ASP A 110 2.56 7.35 -14.59
CA ASP A 110 3.74 6.49 -14.78
C ASP A 110 5.01 7.01 -14.07
N GLU A 111 4.89 8.05 -13.23
CA GLU A 111 6.05 8.68 -12.59
C GLU A 111 6.80 7.74 -11.63
N VAL A 112 6.08 6.80 -11.01
CA VAL A 112 6.67 5.75 -10.18
C VAL A 112 6.63 4.43 -10.97
N PRO A 113 7.79 3.84 -11.31
CA PRO A 113 7.85 2.58 -12.05
C PRO A 113 7.19 1.42 -11.28
N ASP A 114 6.57 0.49 -12.00
CA ASP A 114 5.88 -0.67 -11.41
C ASP A 114 6.78 -1.52 -10.52
N GLN A 115 8.04 -1.70 -10.92
CA GLN A 115 9.04 -2.39 -10.12
C GLN A 115 9.28 -1.68 -8.78
N LEU A 116 9.36 -0.35 -8.78
CA LEU A 116 9.55 0.42 -7.55
C LEU A 116 8.31 0.33 -6.65
N LEU A 117 7.09 0.33 -7.20
CA LEU A 117 5.86 0.10 -6.43
C LEU A 117 5.87 -1.26 -5.72
N GLU A 118 6.35 -2.30 -6.40
CA GLU A 118 6.53 -3.64 -5.84
C GLU A 118 7.59 -3.67 -4.73
N GLU A 119 8.76 -3.08 -4.96
CA GLU A 119 9.84 -2.99 -3.98
C GLU A 119 9.37 -2.26 -2.72
N LEU A 120 8.71 -1.11 -2.87
CA LEU A 120 8.11 -0.34 -1.78
C LEU A 120 7.09 -1.16 -0.97
N LEU A 121 6.26 -1.96 -1.64
CA LEU A 121 5.29 -2.83 -0.99
C LEU A 121 5.98 -3.94 -0.17
N VAL A 122 6.99 -4.59 -0.75
CA VAL A 122 7.75 -5.66 -0.10
C VAL A 122 8.57 -5.13 1.08
N ASP A 123 9.22 -3.98 0.92
CA ASP A 123 10.03 -3.36 1.98
C ASP A 123 9.17 -2.82 3.12
N SER A 124 7.97 -2.34 2.82
CA SER A 124 6.98 -2.03 3.85
C SER A 124 6.60 -3.26 4.68
N TYR A 125 6.35 -4.41 4.03
CA TYR A 125 6.10 -5.67 4.72
C TYR A 125 7.30 -6.06 5.61
N ARG A 126 8.52 -6.02 5.08
CA ARG A 126 9.75 -6.33 5.83
C ARG A 126 9.91 -5.42 7.04
N THR A 127 9.68 -4.13 6.87
CA THR A 127 9.74 -3.12 7.94
C THR A 127 8.72 -3.42 9.04
N VAL A 128 7.47 -3.73 8.67
CA VAL A 128 6.44 -4.07 9.65
C VAL A 128 6.75 -5.39 10.34
N HIS A 129 7.16 -6.41 9.60
CA HIS A 129 7.51 -7.72 10.12
C HIS A 129 8.69 -7.64 11.11
N ALA A 130 9.73 -6.87 10.79
CA ALA A 130 10.88 -6.66 11.67
C ALA A 130 10.49 -5.98 12.99
N ASN A 131 9.52 -5.06 12.94
CA ASN A 131 8.98 -4.35 14.09
C ASN A 131 7.97 -5.15 14.92
N LEU A 132 7.64 -6.39 14.52
CA LEU A 132 6.82 -7.28 15.34
C LEU A 132 7.57 -7.70 16.60
N SER A 133 6.81 -7.87 17.69
CA SER A 133 7.36 -8.36 18.95
C SER A 133 8.06 -9.71 18.75
N ARG A 134 9.11 -9.99 19.54
CA ARG A 134 9.83 -11.28 19.48
C ARG A 134 8.87 -12.47 19.64
N ARG A 135 7.86 -12.32 20.51
CA ARG A 135 6.79 -13.32 20.70
C ARG A 135 6.00 -13.53 19.42
N THR A 136 5.53 -12.45 18.78
CA THR A 136 4.76 -12.51 17.54
C THR A 136 5.55 -13.17 16.42
N ARG A 137 6.81 -12.77 16.20
CA ARG A 137 7.69 -13.41 15.20
C ARG A 137 7.91 -14.89 15.49
N GLY A 138 8.08 -15.25 16.76
CA GLY A 138 8.18 -16.66 17.17
C GLY A 138 6.90 -17.46 16.88
N LEU A 139 5.72 -16.87 17.07
CA LEU A 139 4.44 -17.51 16.73
C LEU A 139 4.27 -17.70 15.22
N LEU A 140 4.66 -16.71 14.41
CA LEU A 140 4.64 -16.81 12.94
C LEU A 140 5.57 -17.92 12.45
N ALA A 141 6.82 -17.92 12.93
CA ALA A 141 7.81 -18.94 12.58
C ALA A 141 7.39 -20.37 12.97
N ALA A 142 6.64 -20.50 14.08
CA ALA A 142 6.12 -21.79 14.54
C ALA A 142 4.79 -22.20 13.88
N GLY A 143 4.19 -21.36 13.02
CA GLY A 143 2.85 -21.62 12.46
C GLY A 143 1.71 -21.52 13.50
N LEU A 144 2.00 -20.93 14.66
CA LEU A 144 1.10 -20.83 15.81
C LEU A 144 0.41 -19.47 15.92
N TRP A 145 0.69 -18.55 14.98
CA TRP A 145 -0.03 -17.28 14.95
C TRP A 145 -1.54 -17.51 14.81
N ARG A 146 -2.31 -16.77 15.59
CA ARG A 146 -3.78 -16.73 15.52
C ARG A 146 -4.18 -15.26 15.54
N PRO A 147 -4.95 -14.77 14.56
CA PRO A 147 -5.45 -13.41 14.60
C PRO A 147 -6.30 -13.24 15.86
N GLU A 148 -6.02 -12.20 16.64
CA GLU A 148 -6.83 -11.91 17.83
C GLU A 148 -8.26 -11.61 17.37
N PRO A 149 -9.30 -12.26 17.95
CA PRO A 149 -10.66 -11.92 17.58
C PRO A 149 -10.85 -10.43 17.87
N ALA A 150 -11.46 -9.70 16.91
CA ALA A 150 -11.67 -8.27 17.03
C ALA A 150 -12.17 -7.94 18.44
N ARG A 151 -11.43 -7.10 19.17
CA ARG A 151 -11.83 -6.72 20.54
C ARG A 151 -13.19 -6.06 20.44
N VAL A 152 -14.26 -6.82 20.68
CA VAL A 152 -15.61 -6.28 20.85
C VAL A 152 -15.49 -5.33 22.02
N ARG A 153 -15.52 -4.02 21.73
CA ARG A 153 -15.58 -3.02 22.78
C ARG A 153 -16.80 -3.38 23.62
N ARG A 154 -16.57 -3.86 24.85
CA ARG A 154 -17.68 -4.06 25.77
C ARG A 154 -18.42 -2.71 25.86
N PRO A 155 -19.76 -2.70 25.74
CA PRO A 155 -20.52 -1.48 25.95
C PRO A 155 -20.05 -0.82 27.24
N ARG A 156 -19.76 0.49 27.22
CA ARG A 156 -19.50 1.22 28.46
C ARG A 156 -20.77 1.07 29.30
N GLU A 157 -20.66 0.37 30.42
CA GLU A 157 -21.77 0.21 31.35
C GLU A 157 -22.25 1.61 31.76
N PRO A 158 -23.57 1.88 31.75
CA PRO A 158 -24.08 3.16 32.19
C PRO A 158 -23.58 3.44 33.60
N ARG A 159 -23.06 4.64 33.83
CA ARG A 159 -22.67 5.08 35.16
C ARG A 159 -23.95 5.06 36.03
N GLN A 160 -24.03 4.12 36.98
CA GLN A 160 -25.12 4.07 37.96
C GLN A 160 -25.26 5.47 38.60
N PRO A 161 -26.44 6.10 38.60
CA PRO A 161 -26.62 7.37 39.28
C PRO A 161 -26.33 7.17 40.77
N GLY A 162 -25.40 7.96 41.30
CA GLY A 162 -24.96 7.89 42.68
C GLY A 162 -26.15 7.97 43.62
N GLY A 163 -26.28 6.98 44.51
CA GLY A 163 -27.32 6.95 45.52
C GLY A 163 -27.26 8.22 46.36
N THR A 164 -28.38 8.93 46.45
CA THR A 164 -28.57 10.03 47.39
C THR A 164 -28.33 9.49 48.80
N THR A 165 -27.24 9.92 49.44
CA THR A 165 -27.04 9.78 50.88
C THR A 165 -28.18 10.53 51.58
N ARG A 166 -29.18 9.80 52.10
CA ARG A 166 -30.16 10.36 53.04
C ARG A 166 -29.45 10.67 54.36
N ARG A 167 -29.59 11.92 54.82
CA ARG A 167 -29.38 12.31 56.22
C ARG A 167 -30.60 11.93 57.05
#